data_AF-A0A9P0B9K5-F1
#
_entry.id   AF-A0A9P0B9K5-F1
#
_cell.length_a   1.000
_cell.length_b   1.000
_cell.length_c   1.000
_cell.angle_alpha   90.00
_cell.angle_beta   90.00
_cell.angle_gamma   90.00
#
_symmetry.space_group_name_H-M   'P 1'
#
loop_
_entity.id
_entity.type
_entity.pdbx_description
1 polymer ?
#
loop_
_entity_poly.entity_id
_entity_poly.type
_entity_poly.pdbx_seq_one_letter_code
_entity_poly.pdbx_strand_id
1 'polypeptide(L)'
;MSVNVASAAYMESGLKGKVALFNQVVDKHNNNQAVNPFSQAKVGLMPKPTISKEDYGKPLKGSMSESRAYKATIAVCREMMELCDVINQCGEPLFTEEEIKKDPSKASDPRIVISFGALFAIYTTISDKVVGMLLRARKHKFLDFEGECLFQSTP
;
A
#
# COMPACT_ATOMS: atom_id res chain seq x y z
N MET A 1 -11.12 -3.75 12.18
CA MET A 1 -12.46 -3.72 12.79
C MET A 1 -13.26 -2.59 12.14
N SER A 2 -14.28 -2.89 11.33
CA SER A 2 -15.23 -1.87 10.88
C SER A 2 -16.35 -1.83 11.90
N VAL A 3 -16.41 -0.76 12.66
CA VAL A 3 -17.58 -0.41 13.48
C VAL A 3 -18.75 -0.32 12.51
N ASN A 4 -19.70 -1.24 12.65
CA ASN A 4 -20.96 -1.18 11.94
C ASN A 4 -21.77 -0.07 12.62
N VAL A 5 -21.47 1.18 12.26
CA VAL A 5 -22.36 2.28 12.56
C VAL A 5 -23.64 1.91 11.84
N ALA A 6 -24.66 1.48 12.58
CA ALA A 6 -25.99 1.36 12.02
C ALA A 6 -26.24 2.68 11.28
N SER A 7 -26.36 2.59 9.96
CA SER A 7 -26.54 3.75 9.08
C SER A 7 -27.52 4.72 9.74
N ALA A 8 -27.22 6.02 9.77
CA ALA A 8 -28.14 7.01 10.36
C ALA A 8 -29.57 6.84 9.81
N ALA A 9 -29.69 6.44 8.53
CA ALA A 9 -30.96 6.09 7.89
C ALA A 9 -31.67 4.86 8.49
N TYR A 10 -30.94 3.87 9.03
CA TYR A 10 -31.55 2.71 9.71
C TYR A 10 -32.23 3.11 11.02
N MET A 11 -31.58 3.97 11.81
CA MET A 11 -32.13 4.44 13.08
C MET A 11 -33.31 5.39 12.90
N GLU A 12 -33.29 6.25 11.86
CA GLU A 12 -34.41 7.14 11.51
C GLU A 12 -35.56 6.45 10.75
N SER A 13 -35.32 5.28 10.14
CA SER A 13 -36.36 4.62 9.33
C SER A 13 -37.47 4.00 10.19
N GLY A 14 -38.73 4.24 9.78
CA GLY A 14 -39.89 3.51 10.31
C GLY A 14 -39.83 2.01 10.04
N LEU A 15 -40.71 1.22 10.68
CA LEU A 15 -40.71 -0.25 10.59
C LEU A 15 -40.64 -0.78 9.13
N LYS A 16 -41.39 -0.16 8.21
CA LYS A 16 -41.37 -0.50 6.79
C LYS A 16 -39.98 -0.35 6.15
N GLY A 17 -39.24 0.70 6.50
CA GLY A 17 -37.87 0.94 6.01
C GLY A 17 -36.89 -0.10 6.54
N LYS A 18 -37.02 -0.49 7.81
CA LYS A 18 -36.20 -1.56 8.42
C LYS A 18 -36.45 -2.92 7.77
N VAL A 19 -37.71 -3.26 7.51
CA VAL A 19 -38.09 -4.49 6.79
C VAL A 19 -37.56 -4.48 5.36
N ALA A 20 -37.65 -3.35 4.65
CA ALA A 20 -37.09 -3.22 3.31
C ALA A 20 -35.56 -3.44 3.31
N LEU A 21 -34.84 -2.85 4.27
CA LEU A 21 -33.40 -3.07 4.44
C LEU A 21 -33.08 -4.54 4.72
N PHE A 22 -33.86 -5.18 5.60
CA PHE A 22 -33.68 -6.60 5.91
C PHE A 22 -33.85 -7.48 4.67
N ASN A 23 -34.93 -7.27 3.91
CA ASN A 23 -35.17 -7.99 2.66
C ASN A 23 -34.03 -7.78 1.67
N GLN A 24 -33.52 -6.54 1.52
CA GLN A 24 -32.36 -6.26 0.67
C GLN A 24 -31.10 -7.03 1.10
N VAL A 25 -30.86 -7.15 2.41
CA VAL A 25 -29.73 -7.94 2.93
C VAL A 25 -29.92 -9.43 2.64
N VAL A 26 -31.13 -9.95 2.82
CA VAL A 26 -31.48 -11.34 2.50
C VAL A 26 -31.28 -11.63 1.01
N ASP A 27 -31.81 -10.77 0.13
CA ASP A 27 -31.67 -10.92 -1.33
C ASP A 27 -30.20 -10.92 -1.74
N LYS A 28 -29.41 -9.98 -1.20
CA LYS A 28 -27.96 -9.91 -1.44
C LYS A 28 -27.25 -11.17 -0.94
N HIS A 29 -27.63 -11.70 0.21
CA HIS A 29 -27.06 -12.93 0.76
C HIS A 29 -27.36 -14.12 -0.16
N ASN A 30 -28.62 -14.31 -0.55
CA ASN A 30 -29.05 -15.39 -1.43
C ASN A 30 -28.33 -15.33 -2.78
N ASN A 31 -28.23 -14.15 -3.38
CA ASN A 31 -27.50 -13.95 -4.63
C ASN A 31 -26.02 -14.30 -4.52
N ASN A 32 -25.36 -13.92 -3.42
CA ASN A 32 -23.96 -14.26 -3.19
C ASN A 32 -23.75 -15.76 -2.95
N GLN A 33 -24.65 -16.43 -2.23
CA GLN A 33 -24.57 -17.87 -1.99
C GLN A 33 -24.80 -18.69 -3.26
N ALA A 34 -25.65 -18.20 -4.17
CA ALA A 34 -25.95 -18.87 -5.43
C ALA A 34 -24.73 -19.03 -6.36
N VAL A 35 -23.72 -18.16 -6.22
CA VAL A 35 -22.48 -18.18 -7.02
C VAL A 35 -21.25 -18.62 -6.23
N ASN A 36 -21.42 -18.97 -4.95
CA ASN A 36 -20.33 -19.34 -4.06
C ASN A 36 -20.04 -20.85 -4.14
N PRO A 37 -18.85 -21.29 -4.60
CA PRO A 37 -18.50 -22.71 -4.68
C PRO A 37 -18.41 -23.43 -3.34
N PHE A 38 -18.41 -22.70 -2.23
CA PHE A 38 -18.39 -23.26 -0.88
C PHE A 38 -19.79 -23.29 -0.23
N SER A 39 -20.84 -22.91 -0.95
CA SER A 39 -22.23 -23.09 -0.51
C SER A 39 -22.72 -24.51 -0.81
N GLN A 40 -23.82 -24.95 -0.17
CA GLN A 40 -24.34 -26.33 -0.32
C GLN A 40 -24.89 -26.66 -1.72
N ALA A 41 -24.79 -25.75 -2.69
CA ALA A 41 -25.22 -25.99 -4.06
C ALA A 41 -24.24 -26.89 -4.82
N LYS A 42 -24.75 -27.69 -5.78
CA LYS A 42 -23.90 -28.50 -6.67
C LYS A 42 -23.04 -27.57 -7.53
N VAL A 43 -21.75 -27.47 -7.18
CA VAL A 43 -20.73 -26.59 -7.79
C VAL A 43 -20.75 -26.59 -9.33
N GLY A 44 -21.09 -27.72 -9.97
CA GLY A 44 -21.15 -27.85 -11.43
C GLY A 44 -22.32 -27.12 -12.13
N LEU A 45 -23.33 -26.66 -11.40
CA LEU A 45 -24.48 -25.91 -11.95
C LEU A 45 -24.34 -24.39 -11.80
N MET A 46 -23.25 -23.91 -11.18
CA MET A 46 -23.08 -22.49 -10.93
C MET A 46 -22.66 -21.74 -12.20
N PRO A 47 -23.20 -20.53 -12.43
CA PRO A 47 -22.71 -19.68 -13.50
C PRO A 47 -21.27 -19.25 -13.22
N LYS A 48 -20.36 -19.53 -14.17
CA LYS A 48 -18.97 -19.09 -14.07
C LYS A 48 -18.90 -17.58 -14.30
N PRO A 49 -18.31 -16.78 -13.39
CA PRO A 49 -18.16 -15.36 -13.61
C PRO A 49 -17.26 -15.11 -14.84
N THR A 50 -17.77 -14.31 -15.78
CA THR A 50 -16.99 -13.81 -16.92
C THR A 50 -16.23 -12.57 -16.48
N ILE A 51 -14.93 -12.71 -16.27
CA ILE A 51 -14.04 -11.59 -15.90
C ILE A 51 -13.36 -11.11 -17.17
N SER A 52 -13.46 -9.81 -17.46
CA SER A 52 -12.76 -9.18 -18.58
C SER A 52 -11.24 -9.26 -18.36
N LYS A 53 -10.44 -9.11 -19.42
CA LYS A 53 -8.97 -9.09 -19.25
C LYS A 53 -8.53 -7.89 -18.42
N GLU A 54 -9.27 -6.79 -18.53
CA GLU A 54 -9.00 -5.50 -17.90
C GLU A 54 -9.30 -5.51 -16.40
N ASP A 55 -10.29 -6.30 -15.98
CA ASP A 55 -10.72 -6.45 -14.58
C ASP A 55 -10.10 -7.69 -13.91
N TYR A 56 -9.34 -8.51 -14.65
CA TYR A 56 -8.64 -9.66 -14.08
C TYR A 56 -7.58 -9.20 -13.06
N GLY A 57 -7.58 -9.83 -11.88
CA GLY A 57 -6.67 -9.48 -10.78
C GLY A 57 -7.01 -8.17 -10.04
N LYS A 58 -8.14 -7.52 -10.35
CA LYS A 58 -8.59 -6.30 -9.67
C LYS A 58 -9.79 -6.58 -8.76
N PRO A 59 -9.90 -5.88 -7.62
CA PRO A 59 -11.11 -5.92 -6.82
C PRO A 59 -12.28 -5.32 -7.59
N LEU A 60 -13.50 -5.75 -7.26
CA LEU A 60 -14.71 -5.16 -7.83
C LEU A 60 -14.76 -3.65 -7.53
N LYS A 61 -15.08 -2.84 -8.54
CA LYS A 61 -15.20 -1.39 -8.41
C LYS A 61 -16.26 -1.03 -7.36
N GLY A 62 -15.96 -0.06 -6.50
CA GLY A 62 -16.78 0.36 -5.37
C GLY A 62 -16.83 -0.64 -4.20
N SER A 63 -16.08 -1.75 -4.26
CA SER A 63 -16.05 -2.71 -3.16
C SER A 63 -15.15 -2.25 -2.02
N MET A 64 -15.39 -2.78 -0.82
CA MET A 64 -14.51 -2.56 0.34
C MET A 64 -13.08 -3.06 0.07
N SER A 65 -12.90 -4.07 -0.79
CA SER A 65 -11.59 -4.57 -1.18
C SER A 65 -10.81 -3.55 -2.01
N GLU A 66 -11.49 -2.82 -2.90
CA GLU A 66 -10.90 -1.72 -3.66
C GLU A 66 -10.47 -0.57 -2.73
N SER A 67 -11.34 -0.14 -1.81
CA SER A 67 -10.99 0.89 -0.83
C SER A 67 -9.79 0.50 0.03
N ARG A 68 -9.70 -0.78 0.43
CA ARG A 68 -8.55 -1.30 1.18
C ARG A 68 -7.27 -1.30 0.36
N ALA A 69 -7.34 -1.71 -0.92
CA ALA A 69 -6.19 -1.70 -1.82
C ALA A 69 -5.65 -0.27 -2.02
N TYR A 70 -6.55 0.70 -2.21
CA TYR A 70 -6.17 2.12 -2.32
C TYR A 70 -5.53 2.64 -1.03
N LYS A 71 -6.13 2.35 0.13
CA LYS A 71 -5.59 2.73 1.43
C LYS A 71 -4.20 2.14 1.68
N ALA A 72 -4.00 0.86 1.34
CA ALA A 72 -2.70 0.21 1.44
C ALA A 72 -1.66 0.87 0.53
N THR A 73 -2.06 1.25 -0.69
CA THR A 73 -1.19 1.97 -1.63
C THR A 73 -0.76 3.32 -1.05
N ILE A 74 -1.69 4.11 -0.49
CA ILE A 74 -1.38 5.38 0.16
C ILE A 74 -0.40 5.18 1.32
N ALA A 75 -0.66 4.20 2.19
CA ALA A 75 0.20 3.93 3.33
C ALA A 75 1.64 3.64 2.90
N VAL A 76 1.81 2.83 1.86
CA VAL A 76 3.12 2.52 1.29
C VAL A 76 3.80 3.74 0.67
N CYS A 77 3.04 4.59 -0.03
CA CYS A 77 3.60 5.85 -0.57
C CYS A 77 4.08 6.78 0.55
N ARG A 78 3.35 6.83 1.66
CA ARG A 78 3.74 7.60 2.84
C ARG A 78 5.02 7.05 3.47
N GLU A 79 5.13 5.74 3.66
CA GLU A 79 6.35 5.11 4.18
C GLU A 79 7.57 5.40 3.27
N MET A 80 7.39 5.46 1.95
CA MET A 80 8.47 5.86 1.01
C MET A 80 8.89 7.32 1.16
N MET A 81 7.95 8.25 1.38
CA MET A 81 8.28 9.66 1.61
C MET A 81 9.01 9.85 2.94
N GLU A 82 8.53 9.20 4.00
CA GLU A 82 9.18 9.23 5.32
C GLU A 82 10.62 8.68 5.23
N LEU A 83 10.86 7.65 4.41
CA LEU A 83 12.22 7.18 4.11
C LEU A 83 13.09 8.26 3.47
N CYS A 84 12.57 8.96 2.47
CA CYS A 84 13.31 10.04 1.81
C CYS A 84 13.59 11.20 2.78
N ASP A 85 12.65 11.52 3.66
CA ASP A 85 12.82 12.56 4.69
C ASP A 85 13.93 12.18 5.69
N VAL A 86 13.97 10.92 6.14
CA VAL A 86 15.06 10.43 7.01
C VAL A 86 16.40 10.52 6.32
N ILE A 87 16.49 10.14 5.04
CA ILE A 87 17.72 10.27 4.25
C ILE A 87 18.13 11.74 4.14
N ASN A 88 17.19 12.65 3.88
CA ASN A 88 17.45 14.07 3.76
C ASN A 88 17.93 14.71 5.08
N GLN A 89 17.44 14.22 6.23
CA GLN A 89 17.80 14.73 7.56
C GLN A 89 19.10 14.15 8.11
N CYS A 90 19.39 12.88 7.81
CA CYS A 90 20.52 12.15 8.40
C CYS A 90 21.67 11.90 7.42
N GLY A 91 21.48 12.21 6.13
CA GLY A 91 22.50 12.06 5.10
C GLY A 91 23.41 13.27 4.99
N GLU A 92 24.34 13.17 4.04
CA GLU A 92 25.35 14.18 3.74
C GLU A 92 25.24 14.59 2.26
N PRO A 93 25.72 15.80 1.89
CA PRO A 93 25.80 16.19 0.48
C PRO A 93 26.60 15.17 -0.34
N LEU A 94 26.13 14.87 -1.56
CA LEU A 94 26.77 13.89 -2.43
C LEU A 94 28.26 14.18 -2.70
N PHE A 95 28.62 15.45 -2.81
CA PHE A 95 29.98 15.87 -3.13
C PHE A 95 30.67 16.47 -1.91
N THR A 96 31.93 16.08 -1.73
CA THR A 96 32.78 16.64 -0.67
C THR A 96 33.23 18.06 -1.01
N GLU A 97 33.62 18.82 0.02
CA GLU A 97 34.15 20.19 -0.17
C GLU A 97 35.35 20.24 -1.12
N GLU A 98 36.19 19.19 -1.14
CA GLU A 98 37.34 19.10 -2.05
C GLU A 98 36.94 18.92 -3.51
N GLU A 99 35.89 18.14 -3.77
CA GLU A 99 35.35 17.96 -5.11
C GLU A 99 34.65 19.22 -5.61
N ILE A 100 33.99 19.94 -4.71
CA ILE A 100 33.40 21.25 -4.99
C ILE A 100 34.49 22.29 -5.32
N LYS A 101 35.64 22.26 -4.63
CA LYS A 101 36.77 23.16 -4.95
C LYS A 101 37.35 22.90 -6.34
N LYS A 102 37.34 21.63 -6.81
CA LYS A 102 37.81 21.26 -8.16
C LYS A 102 36.78 21.59 -9.24
N ASP A 103 35.50 21.45 -8.92
CA ASP A 103 34.39 21.74 -9.83
C ASP A 103 33.25 22.46 -9.06
N PRO A 104 33.21 23.80 -9.10
CA PRO A 104 32.21 24.58 -8.38
C PRO A 104 30.77 24.30 -8.82
N SER A 105 30.55 23.70 -10.01
CA SER A 105 29.20 23.36 -10.47
C SER A 105 28.52 22.30 -9.58
N LYS A 106 29.32 21.48 -8.88
CA LYS A 106 28.85 20.43 -7.97
C LYS A 106 28.27 20.96 -6.66
N ALA A 107 28.60 22.20 -6.28
CA ALA A 107 28.06 22.82 -5.07
C ALA A 107 26.54 23.00 -5.10
N SER A 108 25.96 23.11 -6.29
CA SER A 108 24.52 23.34 -6.49
C SER A 108 23.70 22.05 -6.55
N ASP A 109 24.33 20.88 -6.41
CA ASP A 109 23.62 19.61 -6.47
C ASP A 109 22.80 19.38 -5.19
N PRO A 110 21.46 19.22 -5.27
CA PRO A 110 20.62 19.06 -4.09
C PRO A 110 20.59 17.62 -3.56
N ARG A 111 21.30 16.68 -4.18
CA ARG A 111 21.24 15.27 -3.81
C ARG A 111 21.97 15.01 -2.49
N ILE A 112 21.25 14.33 -1.60
CA ILE A 112 21.74 13.84 -0.32
C ILE A 112 21.97 12.33 -0.42
N VAL A 113 23.07 11.86 0.17
CA VAL A 113 23.43 10.45 0.24
C VAL A 113 23.57 9.99 1.68
N ILE A 114 23.30 8.71 1.91
CA ILE A 114 23.54 8.08 3.20
C ILE A 114 24.10 6.68 2.98
N SER A 115 25.02 6.24 3.83
CA SER A 115 25.50 4.87 3.79
C SER A 115 24.39 3.91 4.25
N PHE A 116 24.33 2.72 3.64
CA PHE A 116 23.34 1.72 4.03
C PHE A 116 23.45 1.33 5.51
N GLY A 117 24.68 1.22 6.04
CA GLY A 117 24.90 0.90 7.45
C GLY A 117 24.31 1.93 8.40
N ALA A 118 24.49 3.23 8.13
CA ALA A 118 23.91 4.30 8.94
C ALA A 118 22.38 4.32 8.85
N LEU A 119 21.85 4.21 7.63
CA LEU A 119 20.40 4.15 7.41
C LEU A 119 19.77 2.93 8.10
N PHE A 120 20.41 1.76 7.99
CA PHE A 120 19.95 0.54 8.64
C PHE A 120 19.97 0.67 10.15
N ALA A 121 21.04 1.23 10.74
CA ALA A 121 21.12 1.48 12.18
C ALA A 121 19.97 2.37 12.68
N ILE A 122 19.67 3.47 11.98
CA ILE A 122 18.52 4.34 12.30
C ILE A 122 17.22 3.52 12.26
N TYR A 123 17.01 2.77 11.19
CA TYR A 123 15.77 2.00 10.99
C TYR A 123 15.65 0.77 11.89
N THR A 124 16.73 0.20 12.43
CA THR A 124 16.63 -0.96 13.35
C THR A 124 15.75 -0.68 14.57
N THR A 125 15.69 0.58 15.00
CA THR A 125 14.86 1.02 16.12
C THR A 125 13.44 1.40 15.72
N ILE A 126 13.20 1.64 14.42
CA ILE A 126 11.96 2.22 13.88
C ILE A 126 11.13 1.18 13.11
N SER A 127 11.76 0.42 12.21
CA SER A 127 11.10 -0.58 11.37
C SER A 127 12.07 -1.60 10.76
N ASP A 128 11.66 -2.86 10.77
CA ASP A 128 12.32 -4.01 10.13
C ASP A 128 12.17 -4.06 8.59
N LYS A 129 11.51 -3.08 7.97
CA LYS A 129 11.13 -3.11 6.54
C LYS A 129 12.03 -2.29 5.62
N VAL A 130 13.12 -1.71 6.12
CA VAL A 130 13.92 -0.71 5.39
C VAL A 130 14.39 -1.20 4.01
N VAL A 131 14.82 -2.46 3.90
CA VAL A 131 15.26 -3.05 2.64
C VAL A 131 14.12 -3.12 1.61
N GLY A 132 12.94 -3.57 2.05
CA GLY A 132 11.75 -3.60 1.19
C GLY A 132 11.29 -2.20 0.78
N MET A 133 11.46 -1.21 1.65
CA MET A 133 11.13 0.18 1.37
C MET A 133 12.10 0.80 0.35
N LEU A 134 13.40 0.54 0.49
CA LEU A 134 14.43 0.98 -0.45
C LEU A 134 14.19 0.44 -1.86
N LEU A 135 13.93 -0.87 -1.99
CA LEU A 135 13.62 -1.49 -3.28
C LEU A 135 12.38 -0.88 -3.94
N ARG A 136 11.38 -0.54 -3.12
CA ARG A 136 10.15 0.08 -3.61
C ARG A 136 10.37 1.53 -4.01
N ALA A 137 11.06 2.33 -3.20
CA ALA A 137 11.40 3.71 -3.51
C ALA A 137 12.25 3.80 -4.79
N ARG A 138 13.18 2.87 -5.00
CA ARG A 138 13.93 2.72 -6.26
C ARG A 138 13.01 2.43 -7.45
N LYS A 139 12.05 1.51 -7.30
CA LYS A 139 11.05 1.24 -8.36
C LYS A 139 10.24 2.48 -8.76
N HIS A 140 9.98 3.38 -7.81
CA HIS A 140 9.31 4.66 -8.03
C HIS A 140 10.27 5.82 -8.37
N LYS A 141 11.58 5.58 -8.49
CA LYS A 141 12.62 6.56 -8.84
C LYS A 141 12.76 7.71 -7.83
N PHE A 142 12.47 7.47 -6.55
CA PHE A 142 12.72 8.46 -5.49
C PHE A 142 14.17 8.46 -5.01
N LEU A 143 14.87 7.34 -5.13
CA LEU A 143 16.26 7.17 -4.75
C LEU A 143 16.93 6.16 -5.67
N ASP A 144 18.26 6.14 -5.62
CA ASP A 144 19.09 5.19 -6.35
C ASP A 144 20.24 4.69 -5.46
N PHE A 145 20.69 3.46 -5.71
CA PHE A 145 21.83 2.85 -5.01
C PHE A 145 22.41 1.71 -5.85
N GLU A 146 23.70 1.47 -5.67
CA GLU A 146 24.42 0.41 -6.37
C GLU A 146 24.10 -0.97 -5.77
N GLY A 147 23.84 -1.96 -6.64
CA GLY A 147 23.57 -3.36 -6.27
C GLY A 147 22.09 -3.78 -6.29
N GLU A 148 21.83 -5.10 -6.39
CA GLU A 148 20.47 -5.65 -6.36
C GLU A 148 19.92 -5.84 -4.94
N CYS A 149 20.80 -6.18 -3.99
CA CYS A 149 20.49 -6.46 -2.58
C CYS A 149 21.56 -5.83 -1.68
N LEU A 150 21.13 -5.18 -0.60
CA LEU A 150 22.01 -4.62 0.42
C LEU A 150 22.20 -5.68 1.51
N PHE A 151 23.36 -6.33 1.53
CA PHE A 151 23.72 -7.31 2.57
C PHE A 151 24.46 -6.59 3.70
N GLN A 152 23.95 -6.72 4.92
CA GLN A 152 24.74 -6.36 6.10
C GLN A 152 25.71 -7.50 6.39
N SER A 153 27.01 -7.21 6.42
CA SER A 153 27.97 -8.14 7.01
C SER A 153 27.81 -8.04 8.53
N THR A 154 27.13 -9.00 9.15
CA THR A 154 27.15 -9.15 10.60
C THR A 154 28.59 -9.46 11.03
N PRO A 155 29.14 -8.79 12.06
CA PRO A 155 30.39 -9.21 12.68
C PRO A 155 30.31 -10.62 13.25
#